data_AF-A0AAC9X0X1-F1
#
_entry.id   AF-A0AAC9X0X1-F1
#
_cell.length_a   1.000
_cell.length_b   1.000
_cell.length_c   1.000
_cell.angle_alpha   90.00
_cell.angle_beta   90.00
_cell.angle_gamma   90.00
#
_symmetry.space_group_name_H-M   'P 1'
#
loop_
_entity.id
_entity.type
_entity.pdbx_description
1 polymer ?
#
loop_
_entity_poly.entity_id
_entity_poly.type
_entity_poly.pdbx_seq_one_letter_code
_entity_poly.pdbx_strand_id
1 'polypeptide(L)'
;MVDASTCPVKCLGSRWEDGWRYYIFRDVVGQERKLTWSQMTRRPDIVALFGGNISWLKSHFPYHTTVMKSHPDGSVSHHRIVSDFMISDAANWLASECLIQASEKHLKHTILAEDHTP
;
A
#
# COMPACT_ATOMS: atom_id res chain seq x y z
N MET A 1 18.31 11.97 3.61
CA MET A 1 17.10 11.76 4.45
C MET A 1 15.96 11.51 3.49
N VAL A 2 15.43 10.29 3.45
CA VAL A 2 14.31 9.97 2.54
C VAL A 2 13.09 10.65 3.13
N ASP A 3 12.49 11.56 2.37
CA ASP A 3 11.33 12.34 2.79
C ASP A 3 10.24 11.39 3.30
N ALA A 4 9.92 11.46 4.60
CA ALA A 4 8.99 10.53 5.25
C ALA A 4 7.57 10.62 4.67
N SER A 5 7.31 11.63 3.84
CA SER A 5 6.03 11.89 3.18
C SER A 5 5.82 11.08 1.89
N THR A 6 6.86 10.47 1.31
CA THR A 6 6.71 9.70 0.06
C THR A 6 6.61 8.21 0.34
N CYS A 7 5.56 7.55 -0.17
CA CYS A 7 5.42 6.10 -0.08
C CYS A 7 6.65 5.40 -0.69
N PRO A 8 7.32 4.47 0.04
CA PRO A 8 8.50 3.77 -0.47
C PRO A 8 8.16 2.77 -1.58
N VAL A 9 6.90 2.36 -1.67
CA VAL A 9 6.37 1.50 -2.73
C VAL A 9 5.75 2.37 -3.79
N LYS A 10 6.17 2.21 -5.05
CA LYS A 10 5.58 2.94 -6.17
C LYS A 10 4.58 2.05 -6.88
N CYS A 11 3.38 2.56 -7.12
CA CYS A 11 2.55 1.89 -8.11
C CYS A 11 3.13 2.11 -9.52
N LEU A 12 3.05 1.09 -10.38
CA LEU A 12 3.37 1.14 -11.80
C LEU A 12 2.11 1.05 -12.68
N GLY A 13 0.98 0.58 -12.12
CA GLY A 13 -0.34 0.57 -12.75
C GLY A 13 -1.17 -0.66 -12.37
N SER A 14 -2.19 -0.93 -13.16
CA SER A 14 -3.00 -2.15 -13.04
C SER A 14 -3.24 -2.77 -14.42
N ARG A 15 -3.43 -4.09 -14.47
CA ARG A 15 -3.69 -4.85 -15.70
C ARG A 15 -4.78 -5.89 -15.44
N TRP A 16 -5.66 -6.09 -16.43
CA TRP A 16 -6.56 -7.23 -16.48
C TRP A 16 -5.89 -8.38 -17.23
N GLU A 17 -5.81 -9.56 -16.61
CA GLU A 17 -5.23 -10.78 -17.19
C GLU A 17 -5.93 -11.99 -16.56
N ASP A 18 -6.20 -13.04 -17.33
CA ASP A 18 -6.83 -14.29 -16.85
C ASP A 18 -8.12 -14.11 -16.02
N GLY A 19 -8.92 -13.08 -16.31
CA GLY A 19 -10.17 -12.79 -15.59
C GLY A 19 -9.97 -12.12 -14.22
N TRP A 20 -8.74 -11.74 -13.87
CA TRP A 20 -8.41 -11.05 -12.62
C TRP A 20 -7.77 -9.69 -12.88
N ARG A 21 -7.99 -8.75 -11.96
CA ARG A 21 -7.25 -7.49 -11.92
C ARG A 21 -5.99 -7.65 -11.08
N TYR A 22 -4.86 -7.34 -11.69
CA TYR A 22 -3.57 -7.29 -11.03
C TYR A 22 -3.11 -5.84 -10.85
N TYR A 23 -2.53 -5.57 -9.70
CA TYR A 23 -1.88 -4.32 -9.34
C TYR A 23 -0.37 -4.53 -9.41
N ILE A 24 0.31 -3.66 -10.13
CA ILE A 24 1.73 -3.76 -10.42
C ILE A 24 2.45 -2.69 -9.61
N PHE A 25 3.36 -3.12 -8.75
CA PHE A 25 4.13 -2.26 -7.85
C PHE A 25 5.61 -2.41 -8.13
N ARG A 26 6.37 -1.35 -7.85
CA ARG A 26 7.80 -1.43 -7.56
C ARG A 26 7.95 -1.40 -6.06
N ASP A 27 8.45 -2.50 -5.50
CA ASP A 27 8.69 -2.63 -4.07
C ASP A 27 9.86 -1.75 -3.61
N VAL A 28 10.10 -1.72 -2.30
CA VAL A 28 11.15 -0.86 -1.70
C VAL A 28 12.56 -1.19 -2.18
N VAL A 29 12.81 -2.42 -2.65
CA VAL A 29 14.12 -2.83 -3.19
C VAL A 29 14.22 -2.61 -4.70
N GLY A 30 13.17 -2.06 -5.33
CA GLY A 30 13.13 -1.75 -6.75
C GLY A 30 12.63 -2.89 -7.63
N GLN A 31 12.19 -4.01 -7.07
CA GLN A 31 11.68 -5.16 -7.82
C GLN A 31 10.20 -4.97 -8.17
N GLU A 32 9.84 -5.37 -9.38
CA GLU A 32 8.43 -5.39 -9.80
C GLU A 32 7.68 -6.55 -9.14
N ARG A 33 6.53 -6.22 -8.55
CA ARG A 33 5.64 -7.15 -7.85
C ARG A 33 4.24 -7.02 -8.42
N LYS A 34 3.63 -8.16 -8.71
CA LYS A 34 2.27 -8.26 -9.25
C LYS A 34 1.39 -8.94 -8.21
N LEU A 35 0.37 -8.23 -7.72
CA LEU A 35 -0.54 -8.73 -6.69
C LEU A 35 -1.99 -8.59 -7.13
N THR A 36 -2.80 -9.59 -6.81
CA THR A 36 -4.27 -9.49 -6.86
C THR A 36 -4.80 -8.75 -5.64
N TRP A 37 -6.06 -8.31 -5.67
CA TRP A 37 -6.73 -7.75 -4.50
C TRP A 37 -6.65 -8.67 -3.27
N SER A 38 -6.91 -9.96 -3.47
CA SER A 38 -6.86 -10.98 -2.42
C SER A 38 -5.46 -11.17 -1.81
N GLN A 39 -4.39 -10.85 -2.55
CA GLN A 39 -3.03 -10.85 -2.01
C GLN A 39 -2.73 -9.54 -1.28
N MET A 40 -3.15 -8.38 -1.79
CA MET A 40 -2.91 -7.11 -1.10
C MET A 40 -3.54 -7.05 0.30
N THR A 41 -4.64 -7.77 0.51
CA THR A 41 -5.31 -7.88 1.82
C THR A 41 -4.68 -8.93 2.74
N ARG A 42 -3.60 -9.60 2.31
CA ARG A 42 -2.81 -10.52 3.14
C ARG A 42 -1.58 -9.80 3.66
N ARG A 43 -1.37 -9.92 4.98
CA ARG A 43 -0.20 -9.36 5.66
C ARG A 43 1.15 -9.72 5.01
N PRO A 44 1.48 -11.00 4.72
CA PRO A 44 2.80 -11.32 4.17
C PRO A 44 3.06 -10.63 2.83
N ASP A 45 2.06 -10.58 1.96
CA ASP A 45 2.17 -9.99 0.62
C ASP A 45 2.35 -8.47 0.69
N ILE A 46 1.54 -7.77 1.49
CA ILE A 46 1.67 -6.31 1.62
C ILE A 46 2.99 -5.94 2.30
N VAL A 47 3.39 -6.65 3.36
CA VAL A 47 4.65 -6.37 4.08
C VAL A 47 5.87 -6.65 3.21
N ALA A 48 5.80 -7.65 2.32
CA ALA A 48 6.88 -7.94 1.37
C ALA A 48 7.16 -6.76 0.42
N LEU A 49 6.13 -5.99 0.02
CA LEU A 49 6.34 -4.77 -0.79
C LEU A 49 7.21 -3.73 -0.06
N PHE A 50 7.11 -3.67 1.26
CA PHE A 50 7.89 -2.75 2.10
C PHE A 50 9.17 -3.39 2.65
N GLY A 51 9.59 -4.55 2.11
CA GLY A 51 10.82 -5.23 2.51
C GLY A 51 10.83 -5.68 3.97
N GLY A 52 9.64 -5.93 4.56
CA GLY A 52 9.51 -6.27 5.98
C GLY A 52 9.42 -5.06 6.92
N ASN A 53 9.73 -3.85 6.47
CA ASN A 53 9.68 -2.66 7.31
C ASN A 53 8.31 -1.98 7.25
N ILE A 54 7.51 -2.17 8.30
CA ILE A 54 6.14 -1.64 8.36
C ILE A 54 6.03 -0.24 8.96
N SER A 55 7.14 0.46 9.26
CA SER A 55 7.09 1.76 9.94
C SER A 55 6.28 2.80 9.15
N TRP A 56 6.44 2.83 7.82
CA TRP A 56 5.66 3.74 6.97
C TRP A 56 4.16 3.40 7.01
N LEU A 57 3.83 2.10 6.93
CA LEU A 57 2.45 1.60 7.01
C LEU A 57 1.80 1.95 8.36
N LYS A 58 2.52 1.76 9.48
CA LYS A 58 2.04 2.12 10.82
C LYS A 58 1.81 3.61 10.97
N SER A 59 2.63 4.44 10.33
CA SER A 59 2.50 5.90 10.37
C SER A 59 1.29 6.40 9.58
N HIS A 60 0.96 5.76 8.45
CA HIS A 60 -0.10 6.23 7.54
C HIS A 60 -1.45 5.52 7.74
N PHE A 61 -1.43 4.29 8.23
CA PHE A 61 -2.63 3.47 8.44
C PHE A 61 -2.63 2.88 9.87
N PRO A 62 -2.54 3.68 10.94
CA PRO A 62 -2.28 3.18 12.28
C PRO A 62 -3.41 2.28 12.82
N TYR A 63 -3.08 1.05 13.20
CA TYR A 63 -3.95 0.20 14.01
C TYR A 63 -3.61 0.35 15.49
N HIS A 64 -4.59 0.87 16.23
CA HIS A 64 -4.45 1.13 17.66
C HIS A 64 -4.99 -0.04 18.48
N THR A 65 -4.26 -0.42 19.52
CA THR A 65 -4.72 -1.35 20.55
C THR A 65 -4.63 -0.70 21.93
N THR A 66 -5.43 -1.17 22.86
CA THR A 66 -5.39 -0.75 24.27
C THR A 66 -4.58 -1.78 25.05
N VAL A 67 -3.47 -1.34 25.64
CA VAL A 67 -2.66 -2.16 26.54
C VAL A 67 -3.00 -1.80 27.97
N MET A 68 -3.31 -2.81 28.77
CA MET A 68 -3.46 -2.68 30.21
C MET A 68 -2.09 -2.86 30.87
N LYS A 69 -1.71 -1.89 31.70
CA LYS A 69 -0.50 -1.98 32.53
C LYS A 69 -0.92 -1.94 33.99
N SER A 70 -0.70 -3.06 34.68
CA SER A 70 -0.84 -3.17 36.12
C SER A 70 0.38 -2.57 36.80
N HIS A 71 0.14 -1.78 37.84
CA HIS A 71 1.18 -1.13 38.64
C HIS A 71 1.39 -1.87 39.97
N PRO A 72 2.54 -1.66 40.64
CA PRO A 72 2.84 -2.32 41.92
C PRO A 72 1.85 -2.00 43.06
N ASP A 73 1.12 -0.89 42.96
CA ASP A 73 0.09 -0.45 43.91
C ASP A 73 -1.28 -1.13 43.68
N GLY A 74 -1.38 -2.03 42.69
CA GLY A 74 -2.62 -2.71 42.32
C GLY A 74 -3.51 -1.92 41.36
N SER A 75 -3.13 -0.69 40.98
CA SER A 75 -3.89 0.07 39.98
C SER A 75 -3.64 -0.44 38.56
N VAL A 76 -4.64 -0.30 37.67
CA VAL A 76 -4.53 -0.65 36.25
C VAL A 76 -4.68 0.60 35.41
N SER A 77 -3.72 0.84 34.52
CA SER A 77 -3.76 1.93 33.55
C SER A 77 -3.96 1.39 32.13
N HIS A 78 -4.77 2.09 31.35
CA HIS A 78 -5.06 1.75 29.97
C HIS A 78 -4.33 2.73 29.06
N HIS A 79 -3.48 2.22 28.18
CA HIS A 79 -2.72 3.03 27.23
C HIS A 79 -3.06 2.62 25.81
N ARG A 80 -3.45 3.60 24.98
CA ARG A 80 -3.66 3.38 23.55
C ARG A 80 -2.31 3.47 22.84
N ILE A 81 -1.91 2.41 22.15
CA ILE A 81 -0.65 2.36 21.39
C ILE A 81 -0.92 1.97 19.94
N VAL A 82 -0.05 2.40 19.02
CA VAL A 82 -0.04 1.91 17.64
C VAL A 82 0.71 0.57 17.60
N SER A 83 -0.04 -0.52 17.67
CA SER A 83 0.54 -1.86 17.60
C SER A 83 0.95 -2.21 16.17
N ASP A 84 0.10 -1.84 15.20
CA ASP A 84 0.19 -2.33 13.83
C ASP A 84 -0.36 -1.32 12.82
N PHE A 85 -0.71 -1.78 11.62
CA PHE A 85 -1.40 -1.02 10.59
C PHE A 85 -2.70 -1.70 10.12
N MET A 86 -3.65 -0.91 9.64
CA MET A 86 -4.90 -1.35 9.04
C MET A 86 -4.66 -1.86 7.62
N ILE A 87 -4.62 -3.19 7.44
CA ILE A 87 -4.33 -3.81 6.14
C ILE A 87 -5.35 -3.40 5.07
N SER A 88 -6.64 -3.38 5.40
CA SER A 88 -7.69 -3.00 4.46
C SER A 88 -7.52 -1.57 3.95
N ASP A 89 -7.19 -0.63 4.83
CA ASP A 89 -7.00 0.77 4.47
C ASP A 89 -5.75 0.94 3.60
N ALA A 90 -4.64 0.28 3.97
CA ALA A 90 -3.41 0.27 3.18
C ALA A 90 -3.63 -0.34 1.78
N ALA A 91 -4.34 -1.47 1.70
CA ALA A 91 -4.66 -2.12 0.43
C ALA A 91 -5.57 -1.27 -0.46
N ASN A 92 -6.61 -0.65 0.11
CA ASN A 92 -7.50 0.27 -0.62
C ASN A 92 -6.73 1.46 -1.20
N TRP A 93 -5.86 2.07 -0.39
CA TRP A 93 -5.05 3.20 -0.82
C TRP A 93 -4.08 2.80 -1.95
N LEU A 94 -3.34 1.69 -1.79
CA LEU A 94 -2.42 1.18 -2.82
C LEU A 94 -3.12 0.81 -4.13
N ALA A 95 -4.31 0.18 -4.08
CA ALA A 95 -5.10 -0.10 -5.29
C ALA A 95 -5.52 1.20 -5.99
N SER A 96 -5.98 2.18 -5.22
CA SER A 96 -6.45 3.46 -5.76
C SER A 96 -5.35 4.19 -6.51
N GLU A 97 -4.15 4.27 -5.93
CA GLU A 97 -2.95 4.83 -6.58
C GLU A 97 -2.64 4.16 -7.93
N CYS A 98 -2.83 2.83 -8.00
CA CYS A 98 -2.62 2.08 -9.23
C CYS A 98 -3.68 2.28 -10.31
N LEU A 99 -4.92 2.55 -9.91
CA LEU A 99 -6.01 2.83 -10.83
C LEU A 99 -5.87 4.26 -11.40
N ILE A 100 -5.44 5.21 -10.58
CA ILE A 100 -5.17 6.60 -11.02
C ILE A 100 -4.01 6.61 -12.04
N GLN A 101 -2.89 5.94 -11.75
CA GLN A 101 -1.81 5.87 -12.73
C GLN A 101 -2.20 5.16 -14.04
N ALA A 102 -3.08 4.16 -13.97
CA ALA A 102 -3.57 3.47 -15.16
C ALA A 102 -4.41 4.41 -16.04
N SER A 103 -5.25 5.27 -15.45
CA SER A 103 -6.07 6.23 -16.21
C SER A 103 -5.22 7.33 -16.85
N GLU A 104 -4.19 7.83 -16.15
CA GLU A 104 -3.27 8.83 -16.71
C GLU A 104 -2.46 8.29 -17.90
N LYS A 105 -2.03 7.02 -17.83
CA LYS A 105 -1.33 6.37 -18.96
C LYS A 105 -2.25 6.15 -20.15
N HIS A 106 -3.51 5.77 -19.89
CA HIS A 106 -4.51 5.60 -20.95
C HIS A 106 -4.75 6.93 -21.68
N LEU A 107 -4.92 8.04 -20.92
CA LEU A 107 -5.13 9.37 -21.51
C LEU A 107 -3.95 9.82 -22.40
N LYS A 108 -2.70 9.58 -21.97
CA LYS A 108 -1.51 9.93 -22.77
C LYS A 108 -1.38 9.10 -24.05
N HIS A 109 -1.77 7.83 -24.01
CA HIS A 109 -1.73 6.97 -25.20
C HIS A 109 -2.83 7.32 -26.21
N THR A 110 -4.02 7.72 -25.77
CA THR A 110 -5.10 8.16 -26.66
C THR A 110 -4.73 9.42 -27.43
N ILE A 111 -4.11 10.41 -26.78
CA ILE A 111 -3.74 11.68 -27.42
C ILE A 111 -2.63 11.50 -28.47
N LEU A 112 -1.71 10.54 -28.28
CA LEU A 112 -0.64 10.26 -29.24
C LEU A 112 -1.08 9.40 -30.44
N ALA A 113 -2.22 8.73 -30.36
CA ALA A 113 -2.73 7.89 -31.46
C ALA A 113 -3.52 8.69 -32.52
N GLU A 114 -3.95 9.91 -32.21
CA GLU A 114 -4.72 10.76 -33.14
C GLU A 114 -3.83 11.62 -34.06
N ASP A 115 -2.50 11.64 -33.86
CA ASP A 115 -1.54 12.42 -34.67
C ASP A 115 -0.88 11.60 -35.81
N HIS A 116 -1.33 10.36 -36.03
CA HIS A 116 -0.83 9.51 -37.11
C HIS A 116 -1.98 8.90 -37.91
N THR A 117 -2.71 9.75 -38.62
CA THR A 117 -3.49 9.31 -39.79
C THR A 117 -3.18 10.25 -40.95
N PRO A 118 -2.43 9.83 -41.99
CA PRO A 118 -2.29 10.60 -43.22
C PRO A 118 -3.59 10.63 -44.03
#